data_AF-A0A1Q2CHX6-F1
#
_entry.id   AF-A0A1Q2CHX6-F1
#
_cell.length_a   1.000
_cell.length_b   1.000
_cell.length_c   1.000
_cell.angle_alpha   90.00
_cell.angle_beta   90.00
_cell.angle_gamma   90.00
#
_symmetry.space_group_name_H-M   'P 1'
#
loop_
_entity.id
_entity.type
_entity.pdbx_description
1 polymer ?
#
loop_
_entity_poly.entity_id
_entity_poly.type
_entity_poly.pdbx_seq_one_letter_code
_entity_poly.pdbx_strand_id
1 'polypeptide(L)'
;MSDEPHDPTGLDLASEIARAAVESAAYGVVLPDPAPQRQPRRPRRPMEQQRSGAHPDDRDPQLVGDVLDSVIKQRGWQRRISLSTLLRRWPELVGEANAEHSTPVDYTDGVLIVDCDSTAWASAMRYSASQLVARLNRSLGDRTVLRVDFRGPKPPSWKRGPRSVGGRGPRDTYG
;
A
#
# COMPACT_ATOMS: atom_id res chain seq x y z
N MET A 1 -12.15 49.84 63.98
CA MET A 1 -12.06 48.47 63.46
C MET A 1 -13.02 48.41 62.29
N SER A 2 -12.53 48.70 61.09
CA SER A 2 -13.33 48.65 59.87
C SER A 2 -13.12 47.26 59.26
N ASP A 3 -14.22 46.55 59.08
CA ASP A 3 -14.29 45.16 58.60
C ASP A 3 -14.14 45.18 57.07
N GLU A 4 -13.05 44.60 56.56
CA GLU A 4 -12.76 44.51 55.13
C GLU A 4 -13.37 43.19 54.59
N PRO A 5 -14.28 43.23 53.60
CA PRO A 5 -14.93 42.03 53.10
C PRO A 5 -13.94 41.20 52.28
N HIS A 6 -13.49 40.07 52.83
CA HIS A 6 -12.55 39.17 52.17
C HIS A 6 -13.28 38.22 51.20
N ASP A 7 -13.05 38.39 49.89
CA ASP A 7 -13.57 37.48 48.85
C ASP A 7 -12.76 36.16 48.84
N PRO A 8 -13.39 35.00 49.10
CA PRO A 8 -12.71 33.70 49.22
C PRO A 8 -12.16 33.16 47.88
N THR A 9 -12.42 33.85 46.76
CA THR A 9 -11.98 33.39 45.43
C THR A 9 -10.54 33.78 45.11
N GLY A 10 -9.95 34.74 45.84
CA GLY A 10 -8.55 35.17 45.68
C GLY A 10 -8.25 35.93 44.37
N LEU A 11 -9.30 36.34 43.65
CA LEU A 11 -9.20 36.98 42.33
C LEU A 11 -8.83 38.47 42.41
N ASP A 12 -9.08 39.11 43.55
CA ASP A 12 -8.76 40.53 43.76
C ASP A 12 -7.25 40.75 43.82
N LEU A 13 -6.55 39.92 44.61
CA LEU A 13 -5.08 39.93 44.67
C LEU A 13 -4.46 39.62 43.29
N ALA A 14 -5.08 38.72 42.52
CA ALA A 14 -4.64 38.40 41.16
C ALA A 14 -4.82 39.59 40.20
N SER A 15 -5.94 40.31 40.31
CA SER A 15 -6.23 41.50 39.51
C SER A 15 -5.31 42.67 39.88
N GLU A 16 -4.97 42.81 41.16
CA GLU A 16 -4.04 43.83 41.66
C GLU A 16 -2.61 43.58 41.15
N ILE A 17 -2.13 42.34 41.19
CA ILE A 17 -0.81 41.94 40.65
C ILE A 17 -0.78 42.15 39.13
N ALA A 18 -1.85 41.78 38.40
CA ALA A 18 -1.93 41.97 36.96
C ALA A 18 -1.88 43.46 36.57
N ARG A 19 -2.57 44.32 37.32
CA ARG A 19 -2.55 45.78 37.09
C ARG A 19 -1.16 46.37 37.37
N ALA A 20 -0.51 45.98 38.46
CA ALA A 20 0.84 46.42 38.80
C ALA A 20 1.89 45.97 37.77
N ALA A 21 1.73 44.77 37.18
CA ALA A 21 2.59 44.29 36.10
C ALA A 21 2.46 45.13 34.80
N VAL A 22 1.25 45.61 34.48
CA VAL A 22 1.03 46.50 33.31
C VAL A 22 1.58 47.91 33.58
N GLU A 23 1.42 48.42 34.80
CA GLU A 23 1.92 49.75 35.18
C GLU A 23 3.45 49.79 35.24
N SER A 24 4.08 48.72 35.71
CA SER A 24 5.54 48.55 35.68
C SER A 24 6.10 48.36 34.26
N ALA A 25 5.30 47.87 33.30
CA ALA A 25 5.68 47.80 31.89
C ALA A 25 5.66 49.16 31.17
N ALA A 26 5.04 50.21 31.77
CA ALA A 26 5.04 51.56 31.24
C ALA A 26 6.39 52.29 31.45
N TYR A 27 7.25 51.78 32.34
CA TYR A 27 8.65 52.19 32.45
C TYR A 27 9.49 51.22 31.62
N GLY A 28 9.91 51.67 30.43
CA GLY A 28 10.58 50.82 29.43
C GLY A 28 11.80 50.08 29.96
N VAL A 29 11.61 48.81 30.31
CA VAL A 29 12.67 47.83 30.51
C VAL A 29 12.29 46.60 29.70
N VAL A 30 12.99 46.39 28.59
CA VAL A 30 12.87 45.19 27.76
C VAL A 30 13.40 44.01 28.58
N LEU A 31 12.51 43.22 29.18
CA LEU A 31 12.87 41.91 29.74
C LEU A 31 12.99 40.88 28.62
N PRO A 32 14.03 40.01 28.62
CA PRO A 32 14.16 38.94 27.65
C PRO A 32 13.11 37.84 27.88
N ASP A 33 12.65 37.21 26.79
CA ASP A 33 11.61 36.18 26.78
C ASP A 33 11.89 35.03 27.77
N PRO A 34 10.87 34.54 28.52
CA PRO A 34 11.03 33.41 29.40
C PRO A 34 11.30 32.12 28.61
N ALA A 35 12.35 31.40 28.99
CA ALA A 35 12.74 30.14 28.37
C ALA A 35 11.64 29.06 28.50
N PRO A 36 11.46 28.18 27.49
CA PRO A 36 10.40 27.18 27.51
C PRO A 36 10.63 26.13 28.61
N GLN A 37 9.58 25.86 29.37
CA GLN A 37 9.57 24.86 30.45
C GLN A 37 9.81 23.45 29.88
N ARG A 38 10.90 22.79 30.33
CA ARG A 38 11.22 21.40 29.98
C ARG A 38 10.25 20.45 30.68
N GLN A 39 9.39 19.77 29.90
CA GLN A 39 8.55 18.69 30.42
C GLN A 39 9.39 17.49 30.89
N PRO A 40 9.02 16.84 32.01
CA PRO A 40 9.73 15.66 32.52
C PRO A 40 9.54 14.46 31.58
N ARG A 41 10.66 13.84 31.19
CA ARG A 41 10.69 12.63 30.36
C ARG A 41 10.12 11.45 31.16
N ARG A 42 9.04 10.83 30.64
CA ARG A 42 8.45 9.60 31.18
C ARG A 42 9.51 8.49 31.29
N PRO A 43 9.47 7.65 32.35
CA PRO A 43 10.44 6.59 32.55
C PRO A 43 10.27 5.51 31.47
N ARG A 44 11.41 5.10 30.89
CA ARG A 44 11.49 3.99 29.93
C ARG A 44 11.16 2.69 30.68
N ARG A 45 10.16 1.96 30.19
CA ARG A 45 9.78 0.64 30.72
C ARG A 45 10.98 -0.33 30.63
N PRO A 46 11.13 -1.27 31.57
CA PRO A 46 12.23 -2.21 31.56
C PRO A 46 12.14 -3.09 30.31
N MET A 47 13.29 -3.28 29.67
CA MET A 47 13.49 -4.21 28.56
C MET A 47 13.28 -5.63 29.10
N GLU A 48 12.05 -6.12 28.96
CA GLU A 48 11.69 -7.46 29.36
C GLU A 48 12.45 -8.43 28.46
N GLN A 49 13.27 -9.27 29.08
CA GLN A 49 14.09 -10.24 28.39
C GLN A 49 13.16 -11.21 27.63
N GLN A 50 13.16 -11.08 26.31
CA GLN A 50 12.39 -11.90 25.38
C GLN A 50 12.89 -13.35 25.46
N ARG A 51 12.30 -14.12 26.39
CA ARG A 51 12.41 -15.58 26.36
C ARG A 51 11.40 -16.07 25.34
N SER A 52 11.87 -16.90 24.42
CA SER A 52 11.06 -17.60 23.42
C SER A 52 9.92 -18.34 24.13
N GLY A 53 8.69 -17.84 23.95
CA GLY A 53 7.48 -18.50 24.44
C GLY A 53 7.08 -19.64 23.51
N ALA A 54 6.13 -20.48 23.95
CA ALA A 54 5.54 -21.56 23.14
C ALA A 54 4.58 -21.06 22.05
N HIS A 55 4.88 -19.89 21.47
CA HIS A 55 4.18 -19.27 20.34
C HIS A 55 5.18 -19.11 19.19
N PRO A 56 4.73 -19.16 17.92
CA PRO A 56 5.62 -18.98 16.77
C PRO A 56 6.45 -17.69 16.91
N ASP A 57 7.78 -17.80 16.90
CA ASP A 57 8.73 -16.69 17.04
C ASP A 57 9.14 -16.18 15.63
N ASP A 58 9.57 -14.93 15.50
CA ASP A 58 10.09 -14.35 14.24
C ASP A 58 11.39 -15.03 13.78
N ARG A 59 11.93 -15.93 14.61
CA ARG A 59 13.13 -16.74 14.35
C ARG A 59 12.82 -18.17 13.92
N ASP A 60 11.54 -18.54 13.85
CA ASP A 60 11.13 -19.83 13.30
C ASP A 60 11.14 -19.80 11.76
N PRO A 61 11.46 -20.92 11.09
CA PRO A 61 11.39 -21.02 9.65
C PRO A 61 9.95 -20.84 9.18
N GLN A 62 9.60 -19.61 8.84
CA GLN A 62 8.30 -19.27 8.28
C GLN A 62 8.28 -19.61 6.79
N LEU A 63 7.11 -20.04 6.32
CA LEU A 63 6.84 -20.19 4.90
C LEU A 63 7.16 -18.85 4.22
N VAL A 64 7.96 -18.87 3.16
CA VAL A 64 8.53 -17.68 2.49
C VAL A 64 7.45 -16.65 2.10
N GLY A 65 6.19 -17.08 1.95
CA GLY A 65 5.03 -16.23 1.70
C GLY A 65 4.67 -15.27 2.84
N ASP A 66 4.81 -15.67 4.10
CA ASP A 66 4.33 -14.89 5.25
C ASP A 66 5.28 -13.72 5.59
N VAL A 67 6.59 -13.90 5.36
CA VAL A 67 7.60 -12.84 5.53
C VAL A 67 7.46 -11.77 4.44
N LEU A 68 7.02 -12.14 3.24
CA LEU A 68 6.86 -11.22 2.11
C LEU A 68 5.67 -10.27 2.32
N ASP A 69 4.56 -10.77 2.87
CA ASP A 69 3.35 -10.00 3.17
C ASP A 69 3.59 -8.89 4.21
N SER A 70 4.47 -9.14 5.19
CA SER A 70 4.89 -8.15 6.20
C SER A 70 5.67 -6.98 5.58
N VAL A 71 6.56 -7.28 4.63
CA VAL A 71 7.39 -6.26 3.95
C VAL A 71 6.59 -5.43 2.94
N ILE A 72 5.57 -6.03 2.31
CA ILE A 72 4.67 -5.39 1.35
C ILE A 72 3.77 -4.36 2.04
N LYS A 73 3.21 -4.69 3.21
CA LYS A 73 2.30 -3.81 3.97
C LYS A 73 2.97 -2.55 4.52
N GLN A 74 4.27 -2.56 4.79
CA GLN A 74 4.96 -1.43 5.41
C GLN A 74 5.35 -0.29 4.46
N ARG A 75 5.33 -0.48 3.13
CA ARG A 75 5.91 0.50 2.18
C ARG A 75 5.04 0.89 0.98
N GLY A 76 3.74 1.15 1.18
CA GLY A 76 2.96 2.02 0.29
C GLY A 76 2.83 1.56 -1.18
N TRP A 77 2.44 0.30 -1.41
CA TRP A 77 2.27 -0.32 -2.74
C TRP A 77 1.16 0.26 -3.62
N GLN A 78 0.43 1.28 -3.13
CA GLN A 78 -0.75 1.85 -3.79
C GLN A 78 -0.47 2.71 -5.04
N ARG A 79 0.79 3.02 -5.40
CA ARG A 79 1.05 4.08 -6.40
C ARG A 79 1.50 3.69 -7.80
N ARG A 80 1.79 2.41 -8.06
CA ARG A 80 1.94 1.79 -9.39
C ARG A 80 2.63 0.45 -9.18
N ILE A 81 1.92 -0.64 -9.41
CA ILE A 81 2.59 -1.92 -9.56
C ILE A 81 3.51 -1.82 -10.77
N SER A 82 4.78 -2.14 -10.57
CA SER A 82 5.72 -2.27 -11.66
C SER A 82 5.49 -3.60 -12.36
N LEU A 83 5.31 -3.59 -13.68
CA LEU A 83 5.17 -4.80 -14.51
C LEU A 83 6.32 -5.79 -14.25
N SER A 84 7.53 -5.28 -13.99
CA SER A 84 8.70 -6.09 -13.63
C SER A 84 8.51 -6.92 -12.36
N THR A 85 7.77 -6.41 -11.37
CA THR A 85 7.44 -7.15 -10.15
C THR A 85 6.41 -8.24 -10.42
N LEU A 86 5.38 -7.92 -11.24
CA LEU A 86 4.40 -8.91 -11.68
C LEU A 86 5.06 -10.06 -12.43
N LEU A 87 5.94 -9.75 -13.38
CA LEU A 87 6.69 -10.75 -14.15
C LEU A 87 7.49 -11.69 -13.24
N ARG A 88 8.20 -11.15 -12.23
CA ARG A 88 9.01 -11.96 -11.30
C ARG A 88 8.17 -12.86 -10.40
N ARG A 89 6.99 -12.40 -10.00
CA ARG A 89 6.09 -13.13 -9.08
C ARG A 89 4.97 -13.86 -9.78
N TRP A 90 4.92 -13.82 -11.11
CA TRP A 90 3.84 -14.42 -11.89
C TRP A 90 3.63 -15.90 -11.56
N PRO A 91 4.68 -16.75 -11.49
CA PRO A 91 4.52 -18.16 -11.13
C PRO A 91 3.92 -18.38 -9.73
N GLU A 92 4.30 -17.54 -8.75
CA GLU A 92 3.76 -17.61 -7.39
C GLU A 92 2.27 -17.21 -7.33
N LEU A 93 1.85 -16.31 -8.22
CA LEU A 93 0.48 -15.78 -8.29
C LEU A 93 -0.47 -16.71 -9.04
N VAL A 94 -0.05 -17.30 -10.16
CA VAL A 94 -0.91 -18.12 -11.02
C VAL A 94 -0.67 -19.62 -10.92
N GLY A 95 0.46 -20.03 -10.36
CA GLY A 95 0.95 -21.42 -10.34
C GLY A 95 1.81 -21.74 -11.57
N GLU A 96 2.75 -22.67 -11.41
CA GLU A 96 3.78 -22.99 -12.41
C GLU A 96 3.19 -23.31 -13.79
N ALA A 97 2.25 -24.25 -13.87
CA ALA A 97 1.63 -24.67 -15.14
C ALA A 97 0.94 -23.51 -15.89
N ASN A 98 0.35 -22.55 -15.17
CA ASN A 98 -0.26 -21.39 -15.82
C ASN A 98 0.78 -20.36 -16.24
N ALA A 99 1.87 -20.20 -15.47
CA ALA A 99 2.94 -19.27 -15.79
C ALA A 99 3.80 -19.72 -16.97
N GLU A 100 3.91 -21.04 -17.20
CA GLU A 100 4.58 -21.59 -18.38
C GLU A 100 3.89 -21.17 -19.70
N HIS A 101 2.56 -21.08 -19.69
CA HIS A 101 1.75 -20.81 -20.87
C HIS A 101 1.22 -19.37 -20.95
N SER A 102 1.54 -18.52 -19.97
CA SER A 102 1.04 -17.15 -19.91
C SER A 102 2.05 -16.17 -19.37
N THR A 103 2.16 -15.00 -19.99
CA THR A 103 3.09 -13.96 -19.58
C THR A 103 2.38 -12.60 -19.51
N PRO A 104 2.46 -11.87 -18.39
CA PRO A 104 1.92 -10.53 -18.31
C PRO A 104 2.75 -9.56 -19.16
N VAL A 105 2.11 -8.84 -20.08
CA VAL A 105 2.76 -7.97 -21.07
C VAL A 105 2.62 -6.50 -20.71
N ASP A 106 1.47 -6.12 -20.17
CA ASP A 106 1.20 -4.73 -19.83
C ASP A 106 0.23 -4.62 -18.65
N TYR A 107 0.36 -3.53 -17.91
CA TYR A 107 -0.53 -3.20 -16.80
C TYR A 107 -0.84 -1.71 -16.83
N THR A 108 -2.10 -1.38 -17.14
CA THR A 108 -2.57 0.00 -17.29
C THR A 108 -3.94 0.16 -16.67
N ASP A 109 -4.14 1.18 -15.83
CA ASP A 109 -5.43 1.54 -15.21
C ASP A 109 -6.14 0.37 -14.51
N GLY A 110 -5.38 -0.50 -13.84
CA GLY A 110 -5.93 -1.68 -13.16
C GLY A 110 -6.29 -2.84 -14.08
N VAL A 111 -5.99 -2.74 -15.38
CA VAL A 111 -6.15 -3.83 -16.36
C VAL A 111 -4.80 -4.49 -16.60
N LEU A 112 -4.72 -5.79 -16.31
CA LEU A 112 -3.56 -6.61 -16.62
C LEU A 112 -3.77 -7.31 -17.97
N ILE A 113 -2.87 -7.09 -18.91
CA ILE A 113 -2.83 -7.77 -20.19
C ILE A 113 -1.86 -8.94 -20.09
N VAL A 114 -2.35 -10.13 -20.44
CA VAL A 114 -1.58 -11.38 -20.41
C VAL A 114 -1.63 -11.99 -21.80
N ASP A 115 -0.46 -12.25 -22.38
CA ASP A 115 -0.34 -13.04 -23.60
C ASP A 115 -0.22 -14.51 -23.24
N CYS A 116 -0.99 -15.34 -23.92
CA CYS A 116 -0.97 -16.79 -23.83
C CYS A 116 -0.38 -17.39 -25.11
N ASP A 117 0.29 -18.53 -24.97
CA ASP A 117 0.89 -19.25 -26.10
C ASP A 117 -0.14 -19.87 -27.05
N SER A 118 -1.30 -20.27 -26.53
CA SER A 118 -2.36 -20.97 -27.23
C SER A 118 -3.73 -20.32 -27.01
N THR A 119 -4.60 -20.42 -28.01
CA THR A 119 -6.00 -19.99 -27.94
C THR A 119 -6.80 -20.82 -26.93
N ALA A 120 -6.45 -22.11 -26.77
CA ALA A 120 -7.04 -23.00 -25.77
C ALA A 120 -6.70 -22.52 -24.35
N TRP A 121 -5.42 -22.23 -24.09
CA TRP A 121 -4.95 -21.69 -22.81
C TRP A 121 -5.56 -20.34 -22.49
N ALA A 122 -5.60 -19.41 -23.45
CA ALA A 122 -6.27 -18.12 -23.27
C ALA A 122 -7.74 -18.29 -22.86
N SER A 123 -8.43 -19.29 -23.42
CA SER A 123 -9.84 -19.56 -23.11
C SER A 123 -10.01 -20.21 -21.73
N ALA A 124 -9.15 -21.16 -21.36
CA ALA A 124 -9.13 -21.75 -20.03
C ALA A 124 -8.86 -20.68 -18.95
N MET A 125 -7.88 -19.81 -19.17
CA MET A 125 -7.55 -18.74 -18.22
C MET A 125 -8.67 -17.70 -18.07
N ARG A 126 -9.43 -17.41 -19.14
CA ARG A 126 -10.62 -16.55 -19.04
C ARG A 126 -11.66 -17.11 -18.08
N TYR A 127 -11.82 -18.43 -18.01
CA TYR A 127 -12.73 -19.05 -17.05
C TYR A 127 -12.27 -18.85 -15.60
N SER A 128 -10.96 -18.94 -15.37
CA SER A 128 -10.34 -18.71 -14.06
C SER A 128 -10.05 -17.23 -13.73
N ALA A 129 -10.43 -16.30 -14.61
CA ALA A 129 -10.07 -14.88 -14.51
C ALA A 129 -10.52 -14.23 -13.20
N SER A 130 -11.74 -14.53 -12.75
CA SER A 130 -12.32 -13.95 -11.53
C SER A 130 -11.54 -14.37 -10.28
N GLN A 131 -11.17 -15.66 -10.20
CA GLN A 131 -10.35 -16.19 -9.11
C GLN A 131 -8.95 -15.60 -9.13
N LEU A 132 -8.38 -15.42 -10.32
CA LEU A 132 -7.08 -14.79 -10.48
C LEU A 132 -7.09 -13.32 -10.02
N VAL A 133 -8.07 -12.53 -10.44
CA VAL A 133 -8.23 -11.13 -9.99
C VAL A 133 -8.36 -11.07 -8.47
N ALA A 134 -9.14 -11.96 -7.86
CA ALA A 134 -9.28 -12.02 -6.41
C ALA A 134 -7.95 -12.35 -5.72
N ARG A 135 -7.17 -13.31 -6.25
CA ARG A 135 -5.85 -13.68 -5.71
C ARG A 135 -4.84 -12.53 -5.86
N LEU A 136 -4.81 -11.89 -7.03
CA LEU A 136 -3.97 -10.73 -7.29
C LEU A 136 -4.27 -9.58 -6.32
N ASN A 137 -5.54 -9.27 -6.10
CA ASN A 137 -5.92 -8.22 -5.15
C ASN A 137 -5.56 -8.57 -3.70
N ARG A 138 -5.64 -9.85 -3.29
CA ARG A 138 -5.18 -10.27 -1.96
C ARG A 138 -3.67 -10.07 -1.76
N SER A 139 -2.86 -10.43 -2.75
CA SER A 139 -1.40 -10.36 -2.65
C SER A 139 -0.83 -8.96 -2.89
N LEU A 140 -1.51 -8.14 -3.69
CA LEU A 140 -1.01 -6.84 -4.14
C LEU A 140 -1.69 -5.65 -3.46
N GLY A 141 -2.82 -5.89 -2.79
CA GLY A 141 -3.66 -4.87 -2.19
C GLY A 141 -5.02 -4.75 -2.89
N ASP A 142 -6.06 -4.47 -2.11
CA ASP A 142 -7.43 -4.40 -2.61
C ASP A 142 -7.59 -3.40 -3.75
N ARG A 143 -8.37 -3.80 -4.76
CA ARG A 143 -8.72 -3.01 -5.97
C ARG A 143 -7.52 -2.60 -6.84
N THR A 144 -6.37 -3.26 -6.71
CA THR A 144 -5.21 -2.95 -7.56
C THR A 144 -5.37 -3.52 -8.98
N VAL A 145 -6.00 -4.69 -9.10
CA VAL A 145 -6.35 -5.29 -10.39
C VAL A 145 -7.88 -5.30 -10.51
N LEU A 146 -8.39 -4.56 -11.48
CA LEU A 146 -9.81 -4.47 -11.79
C LEU A 146 -10.23 -5.58 -12.76
N ARG A 147 -9.36 -5.88 -13.74
CA ARG A 147 -9.63 -6.87 -14.78
C ARG A 147 -8.33 -7.49 -15.30
N VAL A 148 -8.40 -8.74 -15.71
CA VAL A 148 -7.34 -9.39 -16.49
C VAL A 148 -7.88 -9.68 -17.89
N ASP A 149 -7.10 -9.34 -18.92
CA ASP A 149 -7.40 -9.63 -20.31
C ASP A 149 -6.38 -10.62 -20.87
N PHE A 150 -6.88 -11.77 -21.34
CA PHE A 150 -6.06 -12.84 -21.90
C PHE A 150 -6.11 -12.78 -23.42
N ARG A 151 -4.94 -12.58 -24.02
CA ARG A 151 -4.74 -12.56 -25.46
C ARG A 151 -4.17 -13.89 -25.91
N GLY A 152 -4.79 -14.49 -26.92
CA GLY A 152 -4.22 -15.65 -27.58
C GLY A 152 -3.16 -15.24 -28.61
N PRO A 153 -2.46 -16.22 -29.22
CA PRO A 153 -1.52 -15.95 -30.29
C PRO A 153 -2.22 -15.21 -31.43
N LYS A 154 -1.52 -14.22 -32.01
CA LYS A 154 -2.07 -13.43 -33.12
C LYS A 154 -2.41 -14.35 -34.30
N PRO A 155 -3.62 -14.27 -34.87
CA PRO A 155 -4.00 -15.15 -35.95
C PRO A 155 -3.09 -14.92 -37.17
N PRO A 156 -2.70 -15.98 -37.89
CA PRO A 156 -1.90 -15.85 -39.10
C PRO A 156 -2.65 -15.04 -40.16
N SER A 157 -1.98 -14.05 -40.74
CA SER A 157 -2.54 -13.29 -41.87
C SER A 157 -2.15 -13.95 -43.20
N TRP A 158 -3.13 -14.42 -43.96
CA TRP A 158 -2.90 -14.96 -45.31
C TRP A 158 -2.79 -13.89 -46.41
N LYS A 159 -2.97 -12.61 -46.06
CA LYS A 159 -2.72 -11.48 -46.96
C LYS A 159 -1.21 -11.31 -47.15
N ARG A 160 -0.73 -11.57 -48.37
CA ARG A 160 0.66 -11.35 -48.75
C ARG A 160 0.73 -10.31 -49.87
N GLY A 161 1.33 -9.16 -49.55
CA GLY A 161 1.63 -8.10 -50.52
C GLY A 161 0.42 -7.27 -51.01
N PRO A 162 0.68 -6.20 -51.78
CA PRO A 162 -0.34 -5.26 -52.24
C PRO A 162 -1.30 -5.83 -53.30
N ARG A 163 -1.00 -7.01 -53.88
CA ARG A 163 -1.84 -7.70 -54.88
C ARG A 163 -2.48 -8.99 -54.35
N SER A 164 -2.82 -9.02 -53.06
CA SER A 164 -3.53 -10.16 -52.47
C SER A 164 -4.95 -10.25 -53.01
N VAL A 165 -5.28 -11.34 -53.70
CA VAL A 165 -6.67 -11.64 -54.10
C VAL A 165 -7.48 -12.14 -52.91
N GLY A 166 -8.76 -11.78 -52.83
CA GLY A 166 -9.72 -12.28 -51.84
C GLY A 166 -10.12 -13.72 -52.13
N GLY A 167 -9.19 -14.66 -52.00
CA GLY A 167 -9.49 -16.09 -52.09
C GLY A 167 -10.38 -16.56 -50.93
N ARG A 168 -10.93 -17.77 -51.05
CA ARG A 168 -11.71 -18.38 -49.97
C ARG A 168 -10.81 -18.51 -48.74
N GLY A 169 -11.20 -17.85 -47.65
CA GLY A 169 -10.46 -17.85 -46.38
C GLY A 169 -10.25 -19.24 -45.79
N PRO A 170 -9.61 -19.34 -44.61
CA PRO A 170 -9.28 -20.62 -43.99
C PRO A 170 -10.52 -21.51 -43.88
N ARG A 171 -10.44 -22.73 -44.43
CA ARG A 171 -11.48 -23.75 -44.33
C ARG A 171 -11.07 -24.70 -43.21
N ASP A 172 -11.76 -24.63 -42.08
CA ASP A 172 -11.81 -25.70 -41.08
C ASP A 172 -10.50 -26.10 -40.38
N THR A 173 -9.73 -25.19 -39.77
CA THR A 173 -8.46 -25.62 -39.11
C THR A 173 -8.10 -24.94 -37.78
N TYR A 174 -9.05 -24.46 -37.00
CA TYR A 174 -8.75 -24.05 -35.62
C TYR A 174 -9.82 -24.56 -34.67
N GLY A 175 -9.65 -25.83 -34.28
CA GLY A 175 -10.17 -26.38 -33.02
C GLY A 175 -9.11 -26.24 -31.92
#